data_AF-N9M3X0-F1
#
_entry.id   AF-N9M3X0-F1
#
_cell.length_a   1.000
_cell.length_b   1.000
_cell.length_c   1.000
_cell.angle_alpha   90.00
_cell.angle_beta   90.00
_cell.angle_gamma   90.00
#
_symmetry.space_group_name_H-M   'P 1'
#
loop_
_entity.id
_entity.type
_entity.pdbx_description
1 polymer ?
#
loop_
_entity_poly.entity_id
_entity_poly.type
_entity_poly.pdbx_seq_one_letter_code
_entity_poly.pdbx_strand_id
1 'polypeptide(L)'
;MRKLKTSIFGYPIYTVTTTYHYRKVGVPTVFEELLMSLAAEFPQLKQKSIGQIAKVLKLEPTFIRHTLSTMKDIGMINLDDTENLEELAIANLTLTDTGKQFYQSKKVPGRRRTAITEFYFNPVSQKYDKLNKASKIDISFEQSLFSIDETLLPTLSRNEVESQQWFDSDVALEDNGITHYIEQENFQSVPVTLSLDDNFHLQLDSS
;
A
#
# COMPACT_ATOMS: atom_id res chain seq x y z
N MET A 1 -9.00 50.74 -7.96
CA MET A 1 -8.12 49.60 -8.35
C MET A 1 -8.08 49.43 -9.87
N ARG A 2 -6.93 49.64 -10.50
CA ARG A 2 -6.72 49.49 -11.96
C ARG A 2 -5.93 48.21 -12.24
N LYS A 3 -6.51 47.25 -12.98
CA LYS A 3 -5.80 46.04 -13.44
C LYS A 3 -4.85 46.40 -14.58
N LEU A 4 -3.58 46.01 -14.45
CA LEU A 4 -2.54 46.30 -15.43
C LEU A 4 -2.36 45.13 -16.40
N LYS A 5 -2.11 43.93 -15.88
CA LYS A 5 -1.82 42.74 -16.67
C LYS A 5 -2.06 41.47 -15.86
N THR A 6 -2.63 40.47 -16.50
CA THR A 6 -2.63 39.09 -15.99
C THR A 6 -1.56 38.30 -16.76
N SER A 7 -0.70 37.59 -16.03
CA SER A 7 0.31 36.70 -16.61
C SER A 7 0.18 35.33 -15.95
N ILE A 8 0.54 34.27 -16.68
CA ILE A 8 0.57 32.91 -16.13
C ILE A 8 1.96 32.61 -15.59
N PHE A 9 2.03 32.36 -14.29
CA PHE A 9 3.24 31.93 -13.62
C PHE A 9 3.28 30.41 -13.55
N GLY A 10 4.44 29.82 -13.82
CA GLY A 10 4.71 28.40 -13.71
C GLY A 10 5.67 28.13 -12.57
N TYR A 11 5.33 27.25 -11.64
CA TYR A 11 6.27 26.75 -10.63
C TYR A 11 6.32 25.22 -10.65
N PRO A 12 7.43 24.58 -10.23
CA PRO A 12 7.59 23.13 -10.29
C PRO A 12 6.54 22.41 -9.44
N ILE A 13 6.04 21.29 -9.94
CA ILE A 13 5.23 20.34 -9.20
C ILE A 13 5.77 18.95 -9.48
N TYR A 14 5.93 18.14 -8.44
CA TYR A 14 6.62 16.86 -8.53
C TYR A 14 5.62 15.75 -8.78
N THR A 15 5.88 14.89 -9.75
CA THR A 15 5.15 13.63 -9.88
C THR A 15 5.72 12.67 -8.85
N VAL A 16 4.86 12.16 -7.96
CA VAL A 16 5.23 11.16 -6.95
C VAL A 16 4.51 9.87 -7.29
N THR A 17 5.28 8.94 -7.88
CA THR A 17 4.82 7.58 -8.14
C THR A 17 4.92 6.79 -6.85
N THR A 18 3.75 6.45 -6.29
CA THR A 18 3.65 5.72 -5.02
C THR A 18 3.28 4.27 -5.30
N THR A 19 4.09 3.35 -4.78
CA THR A 19 3.81 1.92 -4.81
C THR A 19 3.28 1.47 -3.46
N TYR A 20 2.12 0.80 -3.46
CA TYR A 20 1.49 0.20 -2.29
C TYR A 20 1.60 -1.32 -2.36
N HIS A 21 2.21 -1.94 -1.36
CA HIS A 21 2.20 -3.37 -1.11
C HIS A 21 1.18 -3.68 -0.02
N TYR A 22 0.23 -4.53 -0.36
CA TYR A 22 -0.91 -4.83 0.50
C TYR A 22 -1.36 -6.28 0.32
N ARG A 23 -2.23 -6.72 1.23
CA ARG A 23 -2.86 -8.05 1.19
C ARG A 23 -4.35 -7.88 1.48
N LYS A 24 -5.17 -8.71 0.84
CA LYS A 24 -6.55 -8.92 1.32
C LYS A 24 -6.51 -9.81 2.54
N VAL A 25 -7.29 -9.51 3.56
CA VAL A 25 -7.36 -10.22 4.82
C VAL A 25 -8.78 -10.72 4.98
N GLY A 26 -8.93 -12.03 4.80
CA GLY A 26 -10.21 -12.70 4.84
C GLY A 26 -10.45 -13.45 6.14
N VAL A 27 -11.60 -14.12 6.18
CA VAL A 27 -11.89 -15.18 7.15
C VAL A 27 -11.16 -16.45 6.69
N PRO A 28 -10.52 -17.20 7.61
CA PRO A 28 -9.93 -18.49 7.28
C PRO A 28 -10.95 -19.43 6.63
N THR A 29 -10.53 -20.13 5.59
CA THR A 29 -11.24 -21.30 5.10
C THR A 29 -11.20 -22.42 6.15
N VAL A 30 -12.08 -23.41 6.01
CA VAL A 30 -12.11 -24.57 6.90
C VAL A 30 -10.76 -25.31 6.93
N PHE A 31 -10.04 -25.34 5.81
CA PHE A 31 -8.73 -26.00 5.73
C PHE A 31 -7.63 -25.19 6.42
N GLU A 32 -7.63 -23.87 6.27
CA GLU A 32 -6.69 -23.00 6.97
C GLU A 32 -6.92 -23.06 8.48
N GLU A 33 -8.19 -22.96 8.92
CA GLU A 33 -8.55 -23.06 10.34
C GLU A 33 -8.13 -24.42 10.92
N LEU A 34 -8.39 -25.52 10.19
CA LEU A 34 -7.96 -26.86 10.59
C LEU A 34 -6.44 -26.92 10.79
N LEU A 35 -5.67 -26.47 9.81
CA LEU A 35 -4.21 -26.53 9.87
C LEU A 35 -3.64 -25.62 10.97
N MET A 36 -4.18 -24.42 11.14
CA MET A 36 -3.79 -23.53 12.24
C MET A 36 -4.11 -24.14 13.61
N SER A 37 -5.29 -24.74 13.75
CA SER A 37 -5.70 -25.40 15.00
C SER A 37 -4.81 -26.63 15.29
N LEU A 38 -4.47 -27.43 14.28
CA LEU A 38 -3.53 -28.55 14.43
C LEU A 38 -2.15 -28.07 14.88
N ALA A 39 -1.69 -26.94 14.36
CA ALA A 39 -0.41 -26.34 14.75
C ALA A 39 -0.41 -25.77 16.18
N ALA A 40 -1.55 -25.23 16.64
CA ALA A 40 -1.62 -24.43 17.87
C ALA A 40 -2.28 -25.13 19.07
N GLU A 41 -3.33 -25.94 18.86
CA GLU A 41 -4.27 -26.31 19.93
C GLU A 41 -4.32 -27.81 20.24
N PHE A 42 -3.77 -28.66 19.38
CA PHE A 42 -3.88 -30.12 19.51
C PHE A 42 -2.54 -30.81 19.79
N PRO A 43 -1.90 -30.58 20.95
CA PRO A 43 -0.62 -31.20 21.28
C PRO A 43 -0.66 -32.74 21.27
N GLN A 44 -1.82 -33.33 21.58
CA GLN A 44 -2.04 -34.78 21.54
C GLN A 44 -1.97 -35.37 20.13
N LEU A 45 -2.14 -34.56 19.08
CA LEU A 45 -2.07 -34.99 17.69
C LEU A 45 -0.67 -34.82 17.08
N LYS A 46 0.29 -34.21 17.79
CA LYS A 46 1.64 -33.93 17.25
C LYS A 46 2.38 -35.16 16.69
N GLN A 47 2.12 -36.34 17.24
CA GLN A 47 2.73 -37.60 16.79
C GLN A 47 2.03 -38.23 15.58
N LYS A 48 0.92 -37.65 15.11
CA LYS A 48 0.23 -38.06 13.89
C LYS A 48 0.78 -37.28 12.71
N SER A 49 0.68 -37.87 11.52
CA SER A 49 0.95 -37.16 10.28
C SER A 49 -0.29 -36.46 9.74
N ILE A 50 -0.09 -35.42 8.94
CA ILE A 50 -1.17 -34.71 8.25
C ILE A 50 -1.95 -35.66 7.35
N GLY A 51 -1.28 -36.59 6.65
CA GLY A 51 -1.95 -37.62 5.85
C GLY A 51 -2.85 -38.55 6.68
N GLN A 52 -2.45 -38.92 7.90
CA GLN A 52 -3.31 -39.70 8.80
C GLN A 52 -4.58 -38.94 9.19
N ILE A 53 -4.45 -37.64 9.50
CA ILE A 53 -5.62 -36.79 9.80
C ILE A 53 -6.53 -36.65 8.58
N ALA A 54 -5.95 -36.38 7.40
CA ALA A 54 -6.69 -36.27 6.15
C ALA A 54 -7.49 -37.55 5.85
N LYS A 55 -6.89 -38.73 6.07
CA LYS A 55 -7.56 -40.03 5.87
C LYS A 55 -8.72 -40.25 6.83
N VAL A 56 -8.58 -39.91 8.11
CA VAL A 56 -9.65 -40.02 9.12
C VAL A 56 -10.81 -39.09 8.78
N LEU A 57 -10.50 -37.87 8.35
CA LEU A 57 -11.50 -36.87 7.96
C LEU A 57 -12.02 -37.04 6.53
N LYS A 58 -11.53 -38.04 5.78
CA LYS A 58 -11.86 -38.31 4.37
C LYS A 58 -11.64 -37.08 3.47
N LEU A 59 -10.56 -36.35 3.71
CA LEU A 59 -10.17 -35.17 2.93
C LEU A 59 -9.27 -35.56 1.78
N GLU A 60 -9.53 -34.98 0.60
CA GLU A 60 -8.67 -35.15 -0.57
C GLU A 60 -7.30 -34.48 -0.32
N PRO A 61 -6.17 -35.22 -0.44
CA PRO A 61 -4.83 -34.71 -0.13
C PRO A 61 -4.44 -33.46 -0.91
N THR A 62 -4.95 -33.29 -2.12
CA THR A 62 -4.65 -32.14 -3.00
C THR A 62 -5.05 -30.82 -2.36
N PHE A 63 -6.20 -30.74 -1.68
CA PHE A 63 -6.63 -29.51 -1.02
C PHE A 63 -5.71 -29.16 0.16
N ILE A 64 -5.28 -30.16 0.93
CA ILE A 64 -4.38 -29.96 2.07
C ILE A 64 -3.01 -29.50 1.58
N ARG A 65 -2.45 -30.14 0.55
CA ARG A 65 -1.17 -29.71 -0.06
C ARG A 65 -1.25 -28.28 -0.58
N HIS A 66 -2.33 -27.93 -1.28
CA HIS A 66 -2.54 -26.58 -1.80
C HIS A 66 -2.61 -25.53 -0.68
N THR A 67 -3.34 -25.86 0.40
CA THR A 67 -3.50 -24.97 1.55
C THR A 67 -2.18 -24.79 2.30
N LEU A 68 -1.44 -25.87 2.56
CA LEU A 68 -0.12 -25.82 3.19
C LEU A 68 0.87 -24.98 2.38
N SER A 69 0.94 -25.19 1.06
CA SER A 69 1.78 -24.39 0.17
C SER A 69 1.40 -22.92 0.25
N THR A 70 0.11 -22.61 0.13
CA THR A 70 -0.36 -21.22 0.15
C THR A 70 -0.05 -20.56 1.50
N MET A 71 -0.30 -21.24 2.61
CA MET A 71 -0.02 -20.76 3.97
C MET A 71 1.49 -20.54 4.20
N LYS A 72 2.35 -21.40 3.66
CA LYS A 72 3.81 -21.22 3.67
C LYS A 72 4.20 -19.97 2.87
N ASP A 73 3.68 -19.82 1.66
CA ASP A 73 3.98 -18.69 0.76
C ASP A 73 3.59 -17.33 1.35
N ILE A 74 2.45 -17.25 2.05
CA ILE A 74 2.01 -16.03 2.72
C ILE A 74 2.68 -15.80 4.09
N GLY A 75 3.53 -16.73 4.52
CA GLY A 75 4.31 -16.64 5.76
C GLY A 75 3.50 -16.93 7.03
N MET A 76 2.41 -17.70 6.95
CA MET A 76 1.59 -18.07 8.11
C MET A 76 2.16 -19.26 8.89
N ILE A 77 2.82 -20.19 8.20
CA ILE A 77 3.35 -21.42 8.80
C ILE A 77 4.80 -21.67 8.39
N ASN A 78 5.53 -22.34 9.26
CA ASN A 78 6.77 -23.02 8.93
C ASN A 78 6.47 -24.51 8.72
N LEU A 79 7.12 -25.07 7.70
CA LEU A 79 7.06 -26.48 7.35
C LEU A 79 8.48 -26.95 7.07
N ASP A 80 8.84 -28.10 7.64
CA ASP A 80 10.03 -28.84 7.22
C ASP A 80 9.95 -29.17 5.72
N ASP A 81 11.10 -29.35 5.08
CA ASP A 81 11.22 -29.63 3.64
C ASP A 81 10.73 -31.05 3.23
N THR A 82 9.87 -31.66 4.05
CA THR A 82 9.24 -32.94 3.74
C THR A 82 8.16 -32.76 2.68
N GLU A 83 8.44 -33.18 1.44
CA GLU A 83 7.47 -33.09 0.33
C GLU A 83 6.30 -34.10 0.44
N ASN A 84 6.46 -35.15 1.27
CA ASN A 84 5.43 -36.16 1.45
C ASN A 84 4.43 -35.80 2.56
N LEU A 85 3.21 -35.43 2.17
CA LEU A 85 2.10 -35.14 3.09
C LEU A 85 1.78 -36.31 4.04
N GLU A 86 1.98 -37.56 3.60
CA GLU A 86 1.71 -38.73 4.45
C GLU A 86 2.70 -38.88 5.59
N GLU A 87 3.90 -38.33 5.44
CA GLU A 87 4.99 -38.38 6.42
C GLU A 87 5.11 -37.09 7.23
N LEU A 88 4.52 -35.99 6.75
CA LEU A 88 4.56 -34.70 7.43
C LEU A 88 3.91 -34.81 8.82
N ALA A 89 4.73 -34.89 9.87
CA ALA A 89 4.28 -34.91 11.25
C ALA A 89 3.66 -33.56 11.64
N ILE A 90 2.56 -33.59 12.39
CA ILE A 90 1.91 -32.37 12.89
C ILE A 90 2.85 -31.58 13.80
N ALA A 91 3.77 -32.26 14.52
CA ALA A 91 4.82 -31.60 15.30
C ALA A 91 5.66 -30.61 14.49
N ASN A 92 5.79 -30.84 13.18
CA ASN A 92 6.63 -30.05 12.28
C ASN A 92 5.84 -28.94 11.56
N LEU A 93 4.52 -28.90 11.75
CA LEU A 93 3.66 -27.80 11.32
C LEU A 93 3.59 -26.78 12.46
N THR A 94 4.25 -25.63 12.30
CA THR A 94 4.27 -24.57 13.32
C THR A 94 3.80 -23.25 12.76
N LEU A 95 3.09 -22.46 13.56
CA LEU A 95 2.73 -21.09 13.19
C LEU A 95 3.94 -20.18 13.31
N THR A 96 4.15 -19.31 12.31
CA THR A 96 5.06 -18.16 12.44
C THR A 96 4.47 -17.15 13.44
N ASP A 97 5.22 -16.12 13.81
CA ASP A 97 4.67 -15.07 14.69
C ASP A 97 3.52 -14.32 13.99
N THR A 98 3.64 -14.07 12.69
CA THR A 98 2.54 -13.57 11.84
C THR A 98 1.35 -14.53 11.87
N GLY A 99 1.60 -15.83 11.72
CA GLY A 99 0.59 -16.88 11.78
C GLY A 99 -0.20 -16.87 13.09
N LYS A 100 0.48 -16.72 14.23
CA LYS A 100 -0.15 -16.63 15.55
C LYS A 100 -1.06 -15.40 15.68
N GLN A 101 -0.61 -14.24 15.21
CA GLN A 101 -1.39 -12.99 15.26
C GLN A 101 -2.67 -13.10 14.41
N PHE A 102 -2.56 -13.63 13.20
CA PHE A 102 -3.71 -13.84 12.32
C PHE A 102 -4.66 -14.91 12.85
N TYR A 103 -4.13 -16.00 13.42
CA TYR A 103 -4.94 -17.03 14.06
C TYR A 103 -5.76 -16.48 15.24
N GLN A 104 -5.14 -15.72 16.14
CA GLN A 104 -5.83 -15.10 17.28
C GLN A 104 -6.94 -14.14 16.86
N SER A 105 -6.76 -13.46 15.73
CA SER A 105 -7.76 -12.53 15.19
C SER A 105 -8.78 -13.19 14.25
N LYS A 106 -8.73 -14.52 14.08
CA LYS A 106 -9.56 -15.32 13.17
C LYS A 106 -9.56 -14.76 11.74
N LYS A 107 -8.36 -14.44 11.25
CA LYS A 107 -8.11 -13.84 9.94
C LYS A 107 -7.02 -14.61 9.21
N VAL A 108 -7.00 -14.53 7.88
CA VAL A 108 -5.91 -15.04 7.05
C VAL A 108 -5.53 -14.00 6.00
N PRO A 109 -4.23 -13.66 5.86
CA PRO A 109 -3.78 -12.81 4.78
C PRO A 109 -3.74 -13.60 3.47
N GLY A 110 -4.22 -12.99 2.40
CA GLY A 110 -4.01 -13.47 1.04
C GLY A 110 -2.60 -13.20 0.56
N ARG A 111 -2.36 -13.49 -0.72
CA ARG A 111 -1.10 -13.18 -1.39
C ARG A 111 -0.84 -11.67 -1.43
N ARG A 112 0.44 -11.29 -1.38
CA ARG A 112 0.89 -9.92 -1.62
C ARG A 112 0.37 -9.42 -2.96
N ARG A 113 -0.15 -8.20 -2.95
CA ARG A 113 -0.58 -7.43 -4.12
C ARG A 113 0.18 -6.12 -4.16
N THR A 114 0.27 -5.55 -5.36
CA THR A 114 0.91 -4.26 -5.59
C THR A 114 -0.05 -3.36 -6.35
N ALA A 115 -0.19 -2.12 -5.91
CA ALA A 115 -0.85 -1.06 -6.65
C ALA A 115 0.11 0.11 -6.83
N ILE A 116 -0.01 0.82 -7.94
CA ILE A 116 0.79 2.01 -8.25
C ILE A 116 -0.18 3.15 -8.51
N THR A 117 0.05 4.28 -7.85
CA THR A 117 -0.73 5.50 -8.03
C THR A 117 0.22 6.69 -8.17
N GLU A 118 -0.08 7.57 -9.11
CA GLU A 118 0.64 8.82 -9.28
C GLU A 118 -0.09 9.96 -8.57
N PHE A 119 0.67 10.78 -7.85
CA PHE A 119 0.20 12.01 -7.21
C PHE A 119 1.04 13.19 -7.68
N TYR A 120 0.47 14.39 -7.64
CA TYR A 120 1.23 15.62 -7.85
C TYR A 120 1.50 16.32 -6.53
N PHE A 121 2.76 16.32 -6.09
CA PHE A 121 3.19 16.99 -4.87
C PHE A 121 3.52 18.46 -5.15
N ASN A 122 2.77 19.33 -4.48
CA ASN A 122 2.93 20.77 -4.56
C ASN A 122 3.96 21.24 -3.50
N PRO A 123 5.15 21.71 -3.91
CA PRO A 123 6.20 22.09 -2.97
C PRO A 123 5.90 23.35 -2.17
N VAL A 124 4.97 24.19 -2.63
CA VAL A 124 4.57 25.41 -1.93
C VAL A 124 3.65 25.10 -0.76
N SER A 125 2.66 24.23 -0.97
CA SER A 125 1.70 23.83 0.05
C SER A 125 2.10 22.57 0.84
N GLN A 126 3.14 21.87 0.38
CA GLN A 126 3.67 20.61 0.93
C GLN A 126 2.61 19.50 1.03
N LYS A 127 1.76 19.38 0.02
CA LYS A 127 0.64 18.41 -0.04
C LYS A 127 0.46 17.89 -1.46
N TYR A 128 -0.31 16.81 -1.58
CA TYR A 128 -0.83 16.41 -2.88
C TYR A 128 -1.92 17.37 -3.35
N ASP A 129 -1.90 17.67 -4.65
CA ASP A 129 -2.78 18.64 -5.27
C ASP A 129 -3.10 18.21 -6.71
N LYS A 130 -4.00 18.95 -7.37
CA LYS A 130 -4.29 18.75 -8.79
C LYS A 130 -3.29 19.51 -9.65
N LEU A 131 -2.77 18.82 -10.67
CA LEU A 131 -2.00 19.47 -11.72
C LEU A 131 -2.91 20.39 -12.54
N ASN A 132 -2.63 21.69 -12.50
CA ASN A 132 -3.22 22.68 -13.39
C ASN A 132 -2.16 23.14 -14.39
N LYS A 133 -2.30 22.71 -15.64
CA LYS A 133 -1.37 23.02 -16.72
C LYS A 133 -2.01 23.97 -17.72
N ALA A 134 -1.51 25.20 -17.76
CA ALA A 134 -1.86 26.14 -18.81
C ALA A 134 -1.15 25.77 -20.12
N SER A 135 -1.76 26.14 -21.25
CA SER A 135 -1.16 25.96 -22.58
C SER A 135 0.10 26.81 -22.79
N LYS A 136 0.26 27.88 -22.01
CA LYS A 136 1.42 28.77 -22.05
C LYS A 136 1.72 29.28 -20.64
N ILE A 137 3.00 29.24 -20.29
CA ILE A 137 3.56 29.89 -19.10
C ILE A 137 4.28 31.15 -19.58
N ASP A 138 3.96 32.30 -19.00
CA ASP A 138 4.62 33.57 -19.32
C ASP A 138 5.89 33.78 -18.49
N ILE A 139 5.90 33.29 -17.24
CA ILE A 139 7.03 33.39 -16.29
C ILE A 139 7.17 32.05 -15.58
N SER A 140 8.33 31.41 -15.64
CA SER A 140 8.62 30.16 -14.92
C SER A 140 9.64 30.38 -13.81
N PHE A 141 9.38 29.82 -12.62
CA PHE A 141 10.36 29.79 -11.54
C PHE A 141 11.35 28.63 -11.71
N GLU A 142 12.59 28.85 -11.26
CA GLU A 142 13.62 27.82 -11.28
C GLU A 142 13.30 26.67 -10.33
N GLN A 143 13.62 25.45 -10.77
CA GLN A 143 13.38 24.22 -10.03
C GLN A 143 14.12 24.15 -8.70
N SER A 144 15.34 24.70 -8.64
CA SER A 144 16.20 24.74 -7.45
C SER A 144 15.61 25.54 -6.28
N LEU A 145 14.63 26.40 -6.55
CA LEU A 145 13.96 27.22 -5.53
C LEU A 145 12.93 26.45 -4.72
N PHE A 146 12.58 25.24 -5.17
CA PHE A 146 11.57 24.40 -4.55
C PHE A 146 12.24 23.08 -4.15
N SER A 147 12.13 22.73 -2.88
CA SER A 147 12.62 21.46 -2.35
C SER A 147 11.44 20.61 -1.89
N ILE A 148 11.56 19.30 -2.06
CA ILE A 148 10.62 18.34 -1.50
C ILE A 148 11.11 17.87 -0.12
N ASP A 149 10.22 17.88 0.86
CA ASP A 149 10.44 17.17 2.12
C ASP A 149 9.90 15.74 1.96
N GLU A 150 10.78 14.82 1.57
CA GLU A 150 10.42 13.42 1.33
C GLU A 150 9.90 12.72 2.58
N THR A 151 10.20 13.24 3.78
CA THR A 151 9.73 12.66 5.04
C THR A 151 8.22 12.77 5.23
N LEU A 152 7.56 13.67 4.46
CA LEU A 152 6.11 13.85 4.46
C LEU A 152 5.39 12.83 3.59
N LEU A 153 6.06 12.28 2.56
CA LEU A 153 5.43 11.43 1.55
C LEU A 153 4.77 10.18 2.12
N PRO A 154 5.38 9.44 3.07
CA PRO A 154 4.71 8.28 3.68
C PRO A 154 3.40 8.63 4.36
N THR A 155 3.31 9.79 5.01
CA THR A 155 2.10 10.24 5.70
C THR A 155 1.04 10.68 4.70
N LEU A 156 1.43 11.46 3.69
CA LEU A 156 0.50 11.90 2.64
C LEU A 156 -0.07 10.72 1.86
N SER A 157 0.77 9.80 1.39
CA SER A 157 0.32 8.60 0.69
C SER A 157 -0.60 7.75 1.55
N ARG A 158 -0.29 7.58 2.84
CA ARG A 158 -1.15 6.82 3.75
C ARG A 158 -2.56 7.43 3.88
N ASN A 159 -2.67 8.75 3.89
CA ASN A 159 -3.96 9.44 3.94
C ASN A 159 -4.80 9.26 2.66
N GLU A 160 -4.14 9.00 1.52
CA GLU A 160 -4.81 8.81 0.23
C GLU A 160 -5.26 7.36 -0.01
N VAL A 161 -4.85 6.40 0.82
CA VAL A 161 -5.10 4.96 0.61
C VAL A 161 -6.60 4.66 0.49
N GLU A 162 -7.43 5.19 1.39
CA GLU A 162 -8.87 4.91 1.41
C GLU A 162 -9.61 5.45 0.19
N SER A 163 -9.03 6.45 -0.49
CA SER A 163 -9.60 7.01 -1.72
C SER A 163 -9.26 6.19 -2.98
N GLN A 164 -8.35 5.21 -2.86
CA GLN A 164 -7.89 4.43 -4.00
C GLN A 164 -8.92 3.38 -4.43
N GLN A 165 -9.07 3.19 -5.75
CA GLN A 165 -10.03 2.22 -6.30
C GLN A 165 -9.76 0.77 -5.89
N TRP A 166 -8.51 0.44 -5.58
CA TRP A 166 -8.10 -0.91 -5.17
C TRP A 166 -8.28 -1.16 -3.67
N PHE A 167 -8.59 -0.12 -2.88
CA PHE A 167 -8.76 -0.24 -1.45
C PHE A 167 -10.19 -0.65 -1.10
N ASP A 168 -10.32 -1.60 -0.17
CA ASP A 168 -11.57 -2.03 0.42
C ASP A 168 -11.37 -2.42 1.90
N SER A 169 -12.47 -2.73 2.59
CA SER A 169 -12.46 -2.98 4.03
C SER A 169 -11.64 -4.22 4.44
N ASP A 170 -11.37 -5.13 3.51
CA ASP A 170 -10.56 -6.32 3.75
C ASP A 170 -9.08 -6.12 3.40
N VAL A 171 -8.64 -4.93 2.99
CA VAL A 171 -7.23 -4.67 2.70
C VAL A 171 -6.43 -4.32 3.97
N ALA A 172 -5.26 -4.94 4.10
CA ALA A 172 -4.22 -4.55 5.03
C ALA A 172 -2.94 -4.18 4.26
N LEU A 173 -2.41 -2.99 4.54
CA LEU A 173 -1.10 -2.58 4.05
C LEU A 173 0.00 -3.38 4.75
N GLU A 174 1.05 -3.72 4.02
CA GLU A 174 2.24 -4.31 4.64
C GLU A 174 3.03 -3.26 5.43
N ASP A 175 3.75 -3.72 6.45
CA ASP A 175 4.72 -2.88 7.17
C ASP A 175 5.80 -2.40 6.19
N ASN A 176 6.04 -1.09 6.14
CA ASN A 176 6.88 -0.44 5.12
C ASN A 176 6.43 -0.71 3.67
N GLY A 177 5.16 -1.05 3.46
CA GLY A 177 4.59 -1.36 2.16
C GLY A 177 4.29 -0.13 1.28
N ILE A 178 4.79 1.05 1.63
CA ILE A 178 4.62 2.26 0.80
C ILE A 178 6.01 2.73 0.39
N THR A 179 6.25 2.83 -0.92
CA THR A 179 7.50 3.36 -1.47
C THR A 179 7.20 4.43 -2.52
N HIS A 180 8.17 5.32 -2.71
CA HIS A 180 8.02 6.50 -3.55
C HIS A 180 9.13 6.57 -4.58
N TYR A 181 8.77 7.03 -5.78
CA TYR A 181 9.69 7.48 -6.80
C TYR A 181 9.25 8.88 -7.25
N ILE A 182 10.20 9.80 -7.37
CA ILE A 182 9.91 11.22 -7.57
C ILE A 182 10.50 11.65 -8.91
N GLU A 183 9.66 12.26 -9.74
CA GLU A 183 10.04 12.86 -11.01
C GLU A 183 9.69 14.36 -11.01
N GLN A 184 10.58 15.17 -11.58
CA GLN A 184 10.43 16.62 -11.63
C GLN A 184 10.21 17.11 -13.07
N GLU A 185 9.08 16.69 -13.66
CA GLU A 185 8.77 16.96 -15.08
C GLU A 185 7.65 18.00 -15.30
N ASN A 186 6.93 18.36 -14.24
CA ASN A 186 5.70 19.15 -14.35
C ASN A 186 5.83 20.55 -13.74
N PHE A 187 5.00 21.46 -14.26
CA PHE A 187 4.83 22.82 -13.73
C PHE A 187 3.35 23.08 -13.45
N GLN A 188 3.07 23.60 -12.27
CA GLN A 188 1.78 24.16 -11.90
C GLN A 188 1.65 25.58 -12.45
N SER A 189 0.51 25.86 -13.08
CA SER A 189 0.19 27.17 -13.63
C SER A 189 -0.72 27.96 -12.70
N VAL A 190 -0.34 29.20 -12.41
CA VAL A 190 -1.09 30.14 -11.56
C VAL A 190 -1.28 31.46 -12.29
N PRO A 191 -2.52 31.91 -12.52
CA PRO A 191 -2.78 33.24 -13.05
C PRO A 191 -2.53 34.29 -11.96
N VAL A 192 -1.65 35.25 -12.25
CA VAL A 192 -1.36 36.37 -11.36
C VAL A 192 -1.72 37.67 -12.05
N THR A 193 -2.55 38.46 -11.39
CA THR A 193 -2.96 39.79 -11.87
C THR A 193 -2.19 40.87 -11.11
N LEU A 194 -1.49 41.70 -11.88
CA LEU A 194 -0.86 42.92 -11.39
C LEU A 194 -1.88 44.06 -11.45
N SER A 195 -2.03 44.80 -10.35
CA SER A 195 -2.91 45.96 -10.31
C SER A 195 -2.30 47.11 -9.50
N LEU A 196 -2.87 48.30 -9.66
CA LEU A 196 -2.56 49.48 -8.84
C LEU A 196 -3.79 49.85 -8.01
N ASP A 197 -3.57 50.09 -6.72
CA ASP A 197 -4.58 50.70 -5.87
C ASP A 197 -4.74 52.20 -6.20
N ASP A 198 -5.67 52.87 -5.51
CA ASP A 198 -5.97 54.28 -5.78
C ASP A 198 -4.87 55.23 -5.27
N ASN A 199 -3.91 54.70 -4.49
CA ASN A 199 -2.70 55.39 -4.03
C ASN A 199 -1.47 55.03 -4.89
N PHE A 200 -1.65 54.33 -6.02
CA PHE A 200 -0.58 53.86 -6.91
C PHE A 200 0.38 52.84 -6.29
N HIS A 201 -0.03 52.12 -5.25
CA HIS A 201 0.73 50.96 -4.77
C HIS A 201 0.46 49.74 -5.65
N LEU A 202 1.52 48.96 -5.87
CA LEU A 202 1.46 47.72 -6.62
C LEU A 202 0.80 46.62 -5.78
N GLN A 203 -0.21 45.96 -6.36
CA GLN A 203 -0.86 44.79 -5.78
C GLN A 203 -0.73 43.59 -6.71
N LEU A 204 -0.54 42.42 -6.10
CA LEU A 204 -0.40 41.12 -6.75
C LEU A 204 -1.48 40.20 -6.20
N ASP A 205 -2.41 39.80 -7.07
CA ASP A 205 -3.49 38.88 -6.71
C ASP A 205 -3.38 37.60 -7.53
N SER A 206 -3.32 36.45 -6.86
CA SER A 206 -3.50 35.13 -7.49
C SER A 206 -4.99 34.78 -7.51
N SER A 207 -5.51 34.40 -8.68
CA SER A 207 -6.94 34.03 -8.87
C SER A 207 -7.19 32.54 -8.72
#